data_AF-K2EY90-F1
#
_entry.id   AF-K2EY90-F1
#
_cell.length_a   1.000
_cell.length_b   1.000
_cell.length_c   1.000
_cell.angle_alpha   90.00
_cell.angle_beta   90.00
_cell.angle_gamma   90.00
#
_symmetry.space_group_name_H-M   'P 1'
#
loop_
_entity.id
_entity.type
_entity.pdbx_description
1 polymer ?
#
loop_
_entity_poly.entity_id
_entity_poly.type
_entity_poly.pdbx_seq_one_letter_code
_entity_poly.pdbx_strand_id
1 'polypeptide(L)'
;MIDKLTTIESKIQQLKQKKERIQNQQALFLMKEAQKILKEEFSLETALNILRDSWAASSKAQRTEWTTRANSFPISAPKTHKKAKKHNPTPEQIGKAEIPVHDHH
;
A
#
# COMPACT_ATOMS: atom_id res chain seq x y z
N MET A 1 -3.67 32.18 16.92
CA MET A 1 -4.75 31.34 16.34
C MET A 1 -4.58 31.14 14.83
N ILE A 2 -4.11 32.16 14.09
CA ILE A 2 -3.84 32.10 12.66
C ILE A 2 -2.79 31.04 12.29
N ASP A 3 -1.73 30.87 13.10
CA ASP A 3 -0.66 29.89 12.82
C ASP A 3 -1.12 28.43 12.87
N LYS A 4 -2.14 28.14 13.68
CA LYS A 4 -2.75 26.80 13.72
C LYS A 4 -3.56 26.54 12.46
N LEU A 5 -4.24 27.57 11.95
CA LEU A 5 -5.03 27.49 10.74
C LEU A 5 -4.15 27.31 9.49
N THR A 6 -3.04 28.05 9.39
CA THR A 6 -2.06 27.89 8.30
C THR A 6 -1.41 26.51 8.31
N THR A 7 -1.10 25.99 9.51
CA THR A 7 -0.56 24.62 9.67
C THR A 7 -1.57 23.56 9.22
N ILE A 8 -2.86 23.74 9.49
CA ILE A 8 -3.92 22.83 9.05
C ILE A 8 -4.03 22.86 7.52
N GLU A 9 -4.04 24.05 6.90
CA GLU A 9 -4.13 24.16 5.44
C GLU A 9 -2.95 23.50 4.73
N SER A 10 -1.74 23.70 5.25
CA SER A 10 -0.53 23.04 4.73
C SER A 10 -0.65 21.51 4.79
N LYS A 11 -1.17 20.95 5.90
CA LYS A 11 -1.42 19.51 6.03
C LYS A 11 -2.49 19.02 5.05
N ILE A 12 -3.56 19.79 4.82
CA ILE A 12 -4.59 19.45 3.84
C ILE A 12 -3.97 19.36 2.44
N GLN A 13 -3.13 20.32 2.06
CA GLN A 13 -2.43 20.30 0.78
C GLN A 13 -1.51 19.09 0.64
N GLN A 14 -0.72 18.78 1.67
CA GLN A 14 0.15 17.59 1.67
C GLN A 14 -0.66 16.29 1.53
N LEU A 15 -1.81 16.18 2.20
CA LEU A 15 -2.68 15.02 2.10
C LEU A 15 -3.29 14.88 0.69
N LYS A 16 -3.69 15.99 0.07
CA LYS A 16 -4.19 16.01 -1.33
C LYS A 16 -3.12 15.52 -2.30
N GLN A 17 -1.90 16.05 -2.20
CA GLN A 17 -0.77 15.62 -3.04
C GLN A 17 -0.44 14.14 -2.83
N LYS A 18 -0.45 13.67 -1.58
CA LYS A 18 -0.22 12.25 -1.28
C LYS A 18 -1.31 11.36 -1.88
N LYS A 19 -2.57 11.78 -1.79
CA LYS A 19 -3.71 11.05 -2.40
C LYS A 19 -3.53 10.95 -3.91
N GLU A 20 -3.25 12.05 -4.58
CA GLU A 20 -3.03 12.08 -6.03
C GLU A 20 -1.87 11.17 -6.45
N ARG A 21 -0.73 11.23 -5.73
CA ARG A 21 0.41 10.34 -5.99
C ARG A 21 0.03 8.86 -5.90
N ILE A 22 -0.73 8.48 -4.88
CA ILE A 22 -1.19 7.09 -4.71
C ILE A 22 -2.10 6.69 -5.88
N GLN A 23 -3.06 7.55 -6.25
CA GLN A 23 -3.95 7.30 -7.38
C GLN A 23 -3.19 7.12 -8.69
N ASN A 24 -2.18 7.97 -8.95
CA ASN A 24 -1.33 7.85 -10.14
C ASN A 24 -0.52 6.55 -10.14
N GLN A 25 0.03 6.14 -9.00
CA GLN A 25 0.74 4.86 -8.89
C GLN A 25 -0.17 3.66 -9.15
N GLN A 26 -1.41 3.70 -8.66
CA GLN A 26 -2.41 2.66 -8.93
C GLN A 26 -2.81 2.62 -10.41
N ALA A 27 -3.07 3.77 -11.02
CA ALA A 27 -3.39 3.86 -12.44
C ALA A 27 -2.26 3.31 -13.32
N LEU A 28 -1.00 3.66 -13.02
CA LEU A 28 0.17 3.12 -13.70
C LEU A 28 0.30 1.61 -13.56
N PHE A 29 0.02 1.08 -12.36
CA PHE A 29 0.03 -0.37 -12.13
C PHE A 29 -1.03 -1.07 -12.97
N LEU A 30 -2.27 -0.58 -12.93
CA LEU A 30 -3.37 -1.15 -13.72
C LEU A 30 -3.09 -1.08 -15.23
N MET A 31 -2.52 0.03 -15.71
CA MET A 31 -2.14 0.17 -17.12
C MET A 31 -1.10 -0.86 -17.54
N LYS A 32 -0.08 -1.10 -16.70
CA LYS A 32 0.92 -2.15 -16.96
C LYS A 32 0.30 -3.55 -17.00
N GLU A 33 -0.65 -3.84 -16.12
CA GLU A 33 -1.36 -5.12 -16.15
C GLU A 33 -2.24 -5.27 -17.39
N ALA A 34 -2.98 -4.22 -17.78
CA ALA A 34 -3.74 -4.20 -19.03
C ALA A 34 -2.82 -4.42 -20.24
N GLN A 35 -1.66 -3.77 -20.27
CA GLN A 35 -0.66 -3.97 -21.31
C GLN A 35 -0.12 -5.41 -21.35
N LYS A 36 0.11 -6.05 -20.20
CA LYS A 36 0.54 -7.46 -20.16
C LYS A 36 -0.53 -8.41 -20.71
N ILE A 37 -1.81 -8.13 -20.42
CA ILE A 37 -2.94 -8.96 -20.86
C ILE A 37 -3.14 -8.82 -22.38
N LEU A 38 -3.16 -7.58 -22.87
CA LEU A 38 -3.47 -7.27 -24.26
C LEU A 38 -2.24 -7.32 -25.19
N LYS A 39 -1.02 -7.28 -24.63
CA LYS A 39 0.26 -7.35 -25.35
C LYS A 39 0.34 -6.35 -26.51
N GLU A 40 0.40 -6.85 -27.74
CA GLU A 40 0.54 -6.05 -28.97
C GLU A 40 -0.76 -5.32 -29.34
N GLU A 41 -1.91 -5.82 -28.90
CA GLU A 41 -3.23 -5.21 -29.09
C GLU A 41 -3.51 -4.12 -28.03
N PHE A 42 -2.55 -3.85 -27.15
CA PHE A 42 -2.70 -2.80 -26.16
C PHE A 42 -2.65 -1.43 -26.83
N SER A 43 -3.73 -0.67 -26.66
CA SER A 43 -3.72 0.77 -26.79
C SER A 43 -4.35 1.41 -25.56
N LEU A 44 -3.97 2.64 -25.24
CA LEU A 44 -4.59 3.39 -24.16
C LEU A 44 -6.10 3.54 -24.38
N GLU A 45 -6.51 3.76 -25.63
CA GLU A 45 -7.92 3.87 -26.02
C GLU A 45 -8.68 2.56 -25.76
N THR A 46 -8.11 1.41 -26.14
CA THR A 46 -8.69 0.09 -25.88
C THR A 46 -8.86 -0.14 -24.37
N ALA A 47 -7.84 0.18 -23.56
CA ALA A 47 -7.92 0.01 -22.10
C ALA A 47 -9.02 0.90 -21.48
N LEU A 48 -9.14 2.15 -21.92
CA LEU A 48 -10.18 3.07 -21.44
C LEU A 48 -11.58 2.61 -21.87
N ASN A 49 -11.74 2.13 -23.10
CA ASN A 49 -13.00 1.58 -23.58
C ASN A 49 -13.42 0.34 -22.79
N ILE A 50 -12.49 -0.60 -22.54
CA ILE A 50 -12.78 -1.78 -21.69
C ILE A 50 -13.24 -1.36 -20.30
N LEU A 51 -12.58 -0.40 -19.65
CA LEU A 51 -12.98 0.08 -18.33
C LEU A 51 -14.38 0.69 -18.33
N ARG A 52 -14.67 1.55 -19.31
CA ARG A 52 -15.98 2.18 -19.48
C ARG A 52 -17.07 1.13 -19.70
N ASP A 53 -16.83 0.21 -20.63
CA ASP A 53 -17.82 -0.77 -21.06
C ASP A 53 -18.04 -1.82 -19.96
N SER A 54 -16.98 -2.22 -19.25
CA SER A 54 -17.07 -3.10 -18.08
C SER A 54 -17.91 -2.46 -16.96
N TRP A 55 -17.74 -1.16 -16.72
CA TRP A 55 -18.55 -0.44 -15.74
C TRP A 55 -20.01 -0.32 -16.19
N ALA A 56 -20.26 0.01 -17.46
CA ALA A 56 -21.61 0.14 -18.00
C ALA A 56 -22.37 -1.20 -17.99
N ALA A 57 -21.71 -2.29 -18.36
CA ALA A 57 -22.27 -3.64 -18.41
C ALA A 57 -22.42 -4.30 -17.03
N SER A 58 -21.74 -3.78 -16.00
CA SER A 58 -21.78 -4.37 -14.67
C SER A 58 -23.14 -4.21 -13.97
N SER A 59 -23.52 -5.26 -13.24
CA SER A 59 -24.72 -5.25 -12.41
C SER A 59 -24.59 -4.25 -11.25
N LYS A 60 -25.73 -3.87 -10.65
CA LYS A 60 -25.74 -3.02 -9.45
C LYS A 60 -24.97 -3.65 -8.29
N ALA A 61 -25.04 -4.97 -8.13
CA ALA A 61 -24.31 -5.71 -7.11
C ALA A 61 -22.79 -5.59 -7.31
N GLN A 62 -22.31 -5.82 -8.54
CA GLN A 62 -20.89 -5.69 -8.88
C GLN A 62 -20.37 -4.27 -8.66
N ARG A 63 -21.11 -3.24 -9.09
CA ARG A 63 -20.72 -1.84 -8.84
C ARG A 63 -20.65 -1.51 -7.37
N THR A 64 -21.60 -2.01 -6.58
CA THR A 64 -21.63 -1.80 -5.13
C THR A 64 -20.43 -2.48 -4.46
N GLU A 65 -20.13 -3.71 -4.86
CA GLU A 65 -18.97 -4.46 -4.38
C GLU A 65 -17.67 -3.74 -4.71
N TRP A 66 -17.47 -3.32 -5.97
CA TRP A 66 -16.26 -2.63 -6.41
C TRP A 66 -16.09 -1.29 -5.70
N THR A 67 -17.18 -0.53 -5.54
CA THR A 67 -17.16 0.74 -4.79
C THR A 67 -16.80 0.52 -3.33
N THR A 68 -17.34 -0.54 -2.71
CA THR A 68 -17.03 -0.91 -1.33
C THR A 68 -15.55 -1.26 -1.20
N ARG A 69 -15.02 -2.12 -2.09
CA ARG A 69 -13.60 -2.50 -2.10
C ARG A 69 -12.69 -1.30 -2.34
N ALA A 70 -13.06 -0.37 -3.22
CA ALA A 70 -12.32 0.86 -3.46
C ALA A 70 -12.22 1.74 -2.20
N ASN A 71 -13.28 1.79 -1.39
CA ASN A 71 -13.31 2.52 -0.13
C ASN A 71 -12.61 1.77 1.02
N SER A 72 -12.53 0.43 0.94
CA SER A 72 -11.88 -0.42 1.93
C SER A 72 -10.38 -0.59 1.71
N PHE A 73 -9.80 -0.07 0.63
CA PHE A 73 -8.36 -0.12 0.44
C PHE A 73 -7.68 0.63 1.59
N PRO A 74 -6.85 -0.04 2.41
CA PRO A 74 -6.19 0.61 3.52
C PRO A 74 -5.26 1.66 2.93
N ILE A 75 -5.58 2.94 3.16
CA ILE A 75 -4.57 3.99 3.20
C ILE A 75 -3.57 3.44 4.19
N SER A 76 -2.40 2.99 3.72
CA SER A 76 -1.32 2.58 4.61
C SER A 76 -0.98 3.80 5.45
N ALA A 77 -1.64 3.90 6.60
CA ALA A 77 -1.27 4.84 7.64
C ALA A 77 0.15 4.43 8.00
N PRO A 78 1.11 5.38 8.01
CA PRO A 78 2.47 5.06 8.38
C PRO A 78 2.40 4.36 9.73
N LYS A 79 2.89 3.12 9.79
CA LYS A 79 3.06 2.39 11.04
C LYS A 79 3.84 3.34 11.94
N THR A 80 3.18 3.89 12.94
CA THR A 80 3.89 4.60 14.01
C THR A 80 4.82 3.56 14.60
N HIS A 81 6.12 3.71 14.33
CA HIS A 81 7.15 2.97 15.02
C HIS A 81 6.96 3.29 16.51
N LYS A 82 6.23 2.44 17.23
CA LYS A 82 6.29 2.40 18.69
C LYS A 82 7.76 2.18 18.98
N LYS A 83 8.43 3.21 19.50
CA LYS A 83 9.83 3.14 19.92
C LYS A 83 9.97 1.88 20.76
N ALA A 84 10.75 0.92 20.28
CA ALA A 84 11.21 -0.17 21.12
C ALA A 84 11.88 0.47 22.33
N LYS A 85 11.31 0.27 23.52
CA LYS A 85 12.02 0.55 24.77
C LYS A 85 13.32 -0.27 24.68
N LYS A 86 14.46 0.42 24.58
CA LYS A 86 15.77 -0.19 24.78
C LYS A 86 15.76 -0.84 26.16
N HIS A 87 15.65 -2.16 26.21
CA HIS A 87 15.95 -2.91 27.42
C HIS A 87 17.47 -3.08 27.42
N ASN A 88 18.14 -2.42 28.36
CA ASN A 88 19.55 -2.64 28.65
C ASN A 88 19.77 -4.13 28.95
N PRO A 89 20.75 -4.81 28.35
CA PRO A 89 21.18 -6.10 28.83
C PRO A 89 22.01 -5.90 30.11
N THR A 90 21.48 -6.38 31.24
CA THR A 90 22.25 -6.55 32.48
C THR A 90 23.30 -7.65 32.26
N PRO A 91 24.58 -7.42 32.61
CA PRO A 91 25.64 -8.39 32.40
C PRO A 91 25.79 -9.28 33.63
N GLU A 92 25.19 -10.46 33.64
CA GLU A 92 25.56 -11.51 34.59
C GLU A 92 24.90 -12.83 34.18
N GLN A 93 25.68 -13.70 33.52
CA GLN A 93 25.77 -15.14 33.80
C GLN A 93 26.74 -15.77 32.81
N ILE A 94 28.02 -15.68 33.20
CA ILE A 94 29.08 -16.62 32.82
C ILE A 94 28.62 -18.02 33.27
N GLY A 95 28.60 -19.00 32.36
CA GLY A 95 28.29 -20.37 32.76
C GLY A 95 28.20 -21.38 31.64
N LYS A 96 29.36 -21.94 31.28
CA LYS A 96 29.58 -23.29 30.72
C LYS A 96 29.21 -23.49 29.24
N ALA A 97 30.23 -23.35 28.40
CA ALA A 97 30.32 -24.07 27.13
C ALA A 97 30.63 -25.55 27.42
N GLU A 98 29.68 -26.43 27.15
CA GLU A 98 29.92 -27.85 26.88
C GLU A 98 29.34 -28.13 25.50
N ILE A 99 30.22 -28.44 24.55
CA ILE A 99 29.90 -28.86 23.18
C ILE A 99 29.92 -30.38 23.18
N PRO A 100 28.81 -31.09 22.91
CA PRO A 100 28.87 -32.50 22.55
C PRO A 100 29.13 -32.62 21.04
N VAL A 101 30.25 -33.26 20.73
CA VAL A 101 30.70 -33.66 19.40
C VAL A 101 29.66 -34.58 18.75
N HIS A 102 29.29 -34.30 17.50
CA HIS A 102 28.41 -35.15 16.71
C HIS A 102 29.24 -36.27 16.07
N ASP A 103 29.09 -37.50 16.56
CA ASP A 103 29.60 -38.70 15.90
C ASP A 103 28.74 -38.99 14.67
N HIS A 104 29.42 -39.28 13.55
CA HIS A 104 28.86 -39.94 12.38
C HIS A 104 29.64 -41.23 12.20
N HIS A 105 28.96 -42.36 12.41
CA HIS A 105 29.36 -43.64 11.82
C HIS A 105 28.14 -44.46 11.44
#